data_AF-A0A936W1M0-F1
#
_entry.id   AF-A0A936W1M0-F1
#
_cell.length_a   1.000
_cell.length_b   1.000
_cell.length_c   1.000
_cell.angle_alpha   90.00
_cell.angle_beta   90.00
_cell.angle_gamma   90.00
#
_symmetry.space_group_name_H-M   'P 1'
#
loop_
_entity.id
_entity.type
_entity.pdbx_description
1 polymer ?
#
loop_
_entity_poly.entity_id
_entity_poly.type
_entity_poly.pdbx_seq_one_letter_code
_entity_poly.pdbx_strand_id
1 'polypeptide(L)'
;MTLKQLIKLENKATEVWVISPTLHYDIENKDFSELVSVNLGESTKYKYIVPATPQVEKNLQLYKKRYNVTEREIANNFLILPPSEFNPFLTEIAIYNASTDCIACGAPATDDSNEVIVFKASTAKAMAKSFVDLWKKYMRVHP
;
A
#
# COMPACT_ATOMS: atom_id res chain seq x y z
N MET A 1 12.64 7.90 -8.62
CA MET A 1 11.93 7.37 -9.82
C MET A 1 10.81 8.34 -10.11
N THR A 2 10.46 8.60 -11.38
CA THR A 2 9.34 9.50 -11.67
C THR A 2 8.00 8.79 -11.49
N LEU A 3 6.92 9.54 -11.25
CA LEU A 3 5.56 8.99 -11.15
C LEU A 3 5.17 8.17 -12.39
N LYS A 4 5.54 8.65 -13.58
CA LYS A 4 5.33 7.91 -14.84
C LYS A 4 6.08 6.57 -14.89
N GLN A 5 7.27 6.49 -14.31
CA GLN A 5 8.01 5.23 -14.20
C GLN A 5 7.37 4.30 -13.16
N LEU A 6 6.86 4.86 -12.06
CA LEU A 6 6.13 4.11 -11.04
C LEU A 6 4.87 3.47 -11.59
N ILE A 7 4.05 4.24 -12.32
CA ILE A 7 2.84 3.72 -13.00
C ILE A 7 3.19 2.54 -13.92
N LYS A 8 4.30 2.63 -14.67
CA LYS A 8 4.76 1.52 -15.52
C LYS A 8 5.23 0.31 -14.73
N LEU A 9 5.89 0.52 -13.59
CA LEU A 9 6.30 -0.55 -12.69
C LEU A 9 5.06 -1.26 -12.13
N GLU A 10 4.12 -0.49 -11.64
CA GLU A 10 2.89 -0.95 -11.02
C GLU A 10 2.01 -1.74 -12.00
N ASN A 11 1.81 -1.25 -13.23
CA ASN A 11 1.08 -1.98 -14.27
C ASN A 11 1.69 -3.36 -14.59
N LYS A 12 3.01 -3.52 -14.39
CA LYS A 12 3.71 -4.80 -14.61
C LYS A 12 3.85 -5.65 -13.36
N ALA A 13 3.58 -5.08 -12.18
CA ALA A 13 3.68 -5.81 -10.94
C ALA A 13 2.57 -6.87 -10.86
N THR A 14 2.88 -8.00 -10.25
CA THR A 14 1.88 -9.04 -9.95
C THR A 14 1.28 -8.88 -8.56
N GLU A 15 1.99 -8.18 -7.67
CA GLU A 15 1.59 -7.87 -6.30
C GLU A 15 2.10 -6.49 -5.90
N VAL A 16 1.33 -5.79 -5.09
CA VAL A 16 1.67 -4.50 -4.51
C VAL A 16 1.28 -4.52 -3.05
N TRP A 17 2.26 -4.46 -2.15
CA TRP A 17 2.02 -4.38 -0.71
C TRP A 17 2.22 -2.96 -0.24
N VAL A 18 1.19 -2.39 0.38
CA VAL A 18 1.13 -0.99 0.77
C VAL A 18 1.10 -0.88 2.28
N ILE A 19 2.00 -0.07 2.82
CA ILE A 19 1.98 0.35 4.21
C ILE A 19 1.54 1.79 4.19
N SER A 20 0.35 2.09 4.72
CA SER A 20 -0.19 3.46 4.69
C SER A 20 -0.63 3.92 6.08
N PRO A 21 -0.01 5.00 6.62
CA PRO A 21 -0.40 5.58 7.91
C PRO A 21 -1.81 6.19 7.90
N THR A 22 -2.25 6.69 6.75
CA THR A 22 -3.50 7.47 6.63
C THR A 22 -4.40 7.03 5.49
N LEU A 23 -3.93 6.21 4.55
CA LEU A 23 -4.60 5.87 3.29
C LEU A 23 -4.88 7.10 2.43
N HIS A 24 -4.03 8.13 2.53
CA HIS A 24 -4.25 9.42 1.89
C HIS A 24 -4.02 9.38 0.39
N TYR A 25 -2.90 8.86 -0.12
CA TYR A 25 -2.63 8.90 -1.57
C TYR A 25 -3.61 8.02 -2.36
N ASP A 26 -4.01 6.88 -1.80
CA ASP A 26 -5.03 6.02 -2.41
C ASP A 26 -6.43 6.68 -2.52
N ILE A 27 -6.66 7.86 -1.92
CA ILE A 27 -8.00 8.51 -1.87
C ILE A 27 -7.97 10.00 -2.23
N GLU A 28 -6.94 10.75 -1.90
CA GLU A 28 -6.96 12.21 -2.08
C GLU A 28 -6.01 12.64 -3.18
N ASN A 29 -4.96 11.87 -3.47
CA ASN A 29 -4.08 12.15 -4.58
C ASN A 29 -4.68 11.61 -5.89
N LYS A 30 -4.91 12.50 -6.86
CA LYS A 30 -5.57 12.16 -8.13
C LYS A 30 -4.81 11.10 -8.92
N ASP A 31 -3.49 11.21 -9.01
CA ASP A 31 -2.68 10.33 -9.85
C ASP A 31 -2.60 8.92 -9.26
N PHE A 32 -2.46 8.80 -7.94
CA PHE A 32 -2.46 7.51 -7.25
C PHE A 32 -3.85 6.88 -7.19
N SER A 33 -4.90 7.66 -6.94
CA SER A 33 -6.27 7.13 -6.91
C SER A 33 -6.76 6.61 -8.26
N GLU A 34 -6.36 7.23 -9.37
CA GLU A 34 -6.62 6.69 -10.71
C GLU A 34 -5.92 5.35 -10.93
N LEU A 35 -4.67 5.24 -10.50
CA LEU A 35 -3.89 4.02 -10.58
C LEU A 35 -4.50 2.88 -9.74
N VAL A 36 -4.97 3.17 -8.53
CA VAL A 36 -5.67 2.20 -7.67
C VAL A 36 -6.97 1.73 -8.34
N SER A 37 -7.76 2.66 -8.90
CA SER A 37 -8.99 2.35 -9.63
C SER A 37 -8.76 1.36 -10.78
N VAL A 38 -7.72 1.59 -11.58
CA VAL A 38 -7.37 0.72 -12.73
C VAL A 38 -6.96 -0.68 -12.25
N ASN A 39 -6.10 -0.77 -11.24
CA ASN A 39 -5.55 -2.05 -10.78
C ASN A 39 -6.53 -2.88 -9.93
N LEU A 40 -7.50 -2.26 -9.26
CA LEU A 40 -8.54 -3.00 -8.53
C LEU A 40 -9.49 -3.76 -9.47
N GLY A 41 -9.66 -3.30 -10.71
CA GLY A 41 -10.40 -4.01 -11.75
C GLY A 41 -9.81 -5.38 -12.10
N GLU A 42 -8.52 -5.61 -11.82
CA GLU A 42 -7.82 -6.87 -12.06
C GLU A 42 -7.87 -7.84 -10.86
N SER A 43 -8.49 -7.44 -9.74
CA SER A 43 -8.78 -8.23 -8.53
C SER A 43 -7.60 -9.03 -7.95
N THR A 44 -7.12 -8.63 -6.76
CA THR A 44 -6.13 -9.30 -5.85
C THR A 44 -4.69 -8.80 -5.83
N LYS A 45 -4.36 -7.74 -6.56
CA LYS A 45 -3.00 -7.18 -6.59
C LYS A 45 -2.52 -6.55 -5.27
N TYR A 46 -3.44 -5.97 -4.48
CA TYR A 46 -3.06 -5.18 -3.31
C TYR A 46 -3.25 -5.87 -1.97
N LYS A 47 -2.28 -5.63 -1.08
CA LYS A 47 -2.37 -5.90 0.35
C LYS A 47 -1.96 -4.67 1.13
N TYR A 48 -2.75 -4.28 2.12
CA TYR A 48 -2.58 -3.05 2.87
C TYR A 48 -2.34 -3.33 4.35
N ILE A 49 -1.36 -2.66 4.96
CA ILE A 49 -1.24 -2.54 6.41
C ILE A 49 -1.54 -1.09 6.78
N VAL A 50 -2.50 -0.88 7.67
CA VAL A 50 -2.95 0.45 8.11
C VAL A 50 -3.21 0.47 9.62
N PRO A 51 -3.09 1.61 10.31
CA PRO A 51 -3.40 1.70 11.73
C PRO A 51 -4.91 1.90 11.98
N ALA A 52 -5.43 1.32 13.08
CA ALA A 52 -6.79 1.50 13.58
C ALA A 52 -6.96 2.88 14.21
N THR A 53 -6.97 3.92 13.38
CA THR A 53 -7.22 5.30 13.79
C THR A 53 -8.56 5.80 13.24
N PRO A 54 -9.22 6.78 13.90
CA PRO A 54 -10.44 7.37 13.38
C PRO A 54 -10.29 7.95 11.96
N GLN A 55 -9.11 8.48 11.63
CA GLN A 55 -8.80 9.00 10.30
C GLN A 55 -8.75 7.88 9.24
N VAL A 56 -8.07 6.78 9.54
CA VAL A 56 -8.03 5.62 8.64
C VAL A 56 -9.40 4.99 8.49
N GLU A 57 -10.20 4.90 9.55
CA GLU A 57 -11.56 4.38 9.46
C GLU A 57 -12.43 5.22 8.52
N LYS A 58 -12.39 6.55 8.66
CA LYS A 58 -13.06 7.48 7.72
C LYS A 58 -12.58 7.25 6.29
N ASN A 59 -11.27 7.14 6.09
CA ASN A 59 -10.67 6.95 4.79
C ASN A 59 -11.01 5.57 4.18
N LEU A 60 -11.08 4.51 4.96
CA LEU A 60 -11.55 3.20 4.51
C LEU A 60 -13.00 3.24 3.99
N GLN A 61 -13.87 4.03 4.61
CA GLN A 61 -15.24 4.22 4.09
C GLN A 61 -15.25 4.94 2.73
N LEU A 62 -14.38 5.94 2.56
CA LEU A 62 -14.21 6.63 1.27
C LEU A 62 -13.63 5.70 0.21
N TYR A 63 -12.61 4.91 0.56
CA TYR A 63 -11.99 3.89 -0.30
C TYR A 63 -13.03 2.89 -0.79
N LYS A 64 -13.81 2.29 0.14
CA LYS A 64 -14.90 1.36 -0.17
C LYS A 64 -15.90 1.96 -1.16
N LYS A 65 -16.38 3.17 -0.89
CA LYS A 65 -17.35 3.85 -1.75
C LYS A 65 -16.78 4.18 -3.13
N ARG A 66 -15.54 4.67 -3.19
CA ARG A 66 -14.92 5.10 -4.44
C ARG A 66 -14.66 3.94 -5.38
N TYR A 67 -14.11 2.86 -4.84
CA TYR A 67 -13.69 1.72 -5.64
C TYR A 67 -14.71 0.57 -5.63
N ASN A 68 -15.89 0.80 -5.06
CA ASN A 68 -16.97 -0.17 -4.95
C ASN A 68 -16.53 -1.51 -4.35
N VAL A 69 -15.70 -1.45 -3.32
CA VAL A 69 -15.07 -2.61 -2.66
C VAL A 69 -15.95 -3.10 -1.51
N THR A 70 -16.14 -4.41 -1.43
CA THR A 70 -16.96 -5.04 -0.39
C THR A 70 -16.21 -5.17 0.94
N GLU A 71 -16.95 -5.32 2.04
CA GLU A 71 -16.33 -5.62 3.35
C GLU A 71 -15.49 -6.90 3.34
N ARG A 72 -15.88 -7.89 2.52
CA ARG A 72 -15.12 -9.14 2.36
C ARG A 72 -13.76 -8.87 1.72
N GLU A 73 -13.70 -8.02 0.70
CA GLU A 73 -12.44 -7.65 0.06
C GLU A 73 -11.57 -6.82 1.00
N ILE A 74 -12.16 -5.91 1.79
CA ILE A 74 -11.42 -5.21 2.84
C ILE A 74 -10.85 -6.21 3.84
N ALA A 75 -11.64 -7.15 4.36
CA ALA A 75 -11.16 -8.16 5.30
C ALA A 75 -10.04 -9.05 4.74
N ASN A 76 -10.02 -9.28 3.43
CA ASN A 76 -9.00 -10.09 2.76
C ASN A 76 -7.73 -9.29 2.40
N ASN A 77 -7.86 -7.98 2.18
CA ASN A 77 -6.81 -7.15 1.61
C ASN A 77 -6.24 -6.12 2.59
N PHE A 78 -6.87 -5.88 3.73
CA PHE A 78 -6.41 -4.95 4.76
C PHE A 78 -6.11 -5.67 6.07
N LEU A 79 -4.89 -5.48 6.56
CA LEU A 79 -4.51 -5.72 7.93
C LEU A 79 -4.56 -4.41 8.70
N ILE A 80 -5.58 -4.27 9.56
CA ILE A 80 -5.76 -3.10 10.40
C ILE A 80 -5.12 -3.37 11.78
N LEU A 81 -4.05 -2.65 12.11
CA LEU A 81 -3.27 -2.86 13.33
C LEU A 81 -3.60 -1.81 14.41
N PRO A 82 -3.50 -2.14 15.71
CA PRO A 82 -3.47 -1.12 16.74
C PRO A 82 -2.37 -0.06 16.46
N PRO A 83 -2.60 1.24 16.70
CA PRO A 83 -1.61 2.28 16.40
C PRO A 83 -0.23 2.04 17.03
N SER A 84 -0.20 1.47 18.25
CA SER A 84 1.05 1.11 18.94
C SER A 84 1.93 0.12 18.17
N GLU A 85 1.33 -0.75 17.37
CA GLU A 85 2.04 -1.74 16.54
C GLU A 85 2.39 -1.20 15.15
N PHE A 86 1.80 -0.06 14.75
CA PHE A 86 2.06 0.62 13.48
C PHE A 86 3.14 1.70 13.57
N ASN A 87 3.48 2.18 14.77
CA ASN A 87 4.49 3.21 15.03
C ASN A 87 5.83 3.11 14.26
N PRO A 88 6.34 1.93 13.85
CA PRO A 88 7.54 1.85 13.01
C PRO A 88 7.39 2.44 11.59
N PHE A 89 6.16 2.69 11.12
CA PHE A 89 5.87 3.11 9.75
C PHE A 89 5.42 4.58 9.71
N LEU A 90 6.37 5.48 9.43
CA LEU A 90 6.13 6.93 9.43
C LEU A 90 5.69 7.49 8.07
N THR A 91 6.01 6.79 6.98
CA THR A 91 5.73 7.23 5.61
C THR A 91 4.93 6.16 4.88
N GLU A 92 4.17 6.59 3.87
CA GLU A 92 3.53 5.64 2.97
C GLU A 92 4.56 4.96 2.06
N ILE A 93 4.48 3.63 1.97
CA ILE A 93 5.42 2.79 1.23
C ILE A 93 4.62 1.78 0.41
N ALA A 94 4.94 1.69 -0.88
CA ALA A 94 4.49 0.62 -1.77
C ALA A 94 5.67 -0.31 -2.08
N ILE A 95 5.45 -1.62 -1.96
CA ILE A 95 6.41 -2.68 -2.25
C ILE A 95 5.88 -3.50 -3.42
N TYR A 96 6.51 -3.37 -4.58
CA TYR A 96 6.15 -4.05 -5.82
C TYR A 96 6.87 -5.38 -5.92
N ASN A 97 6.17 -6.44 -6.36
CA ASN A 97 6.75 -7.77 -6.56
C ASN A 97 7.49 -8.30 -5.32
N ALA A 98 6.90 -8.05 -4.15
CA ALA A 98 7.47 -8.25 -2.83
C ALA A 98 7.97 -9.69 -2.56
N SER A 99 7.38 -10.69 -3.21
CA SER A 99 7.73 -12.11 -3.13
C SER A 99 8.89 -12.52 -4.04
N THR A 100 9.38 -11.63 -4.92
CA THR A 100 10.47 -11.90 -5.87
C THR A 100 11.56 -10.82 -5.79
N ASP A 101 11.87 -10.15 -6.90
CA ASP A 101 12.80 -9.02 -6.95
C ASP A 101 12.06 -7.72 -6.60
N CYS A 102 11.87 -7.53 -5.30
CA CYS A 102 11.03 -6.47 -4.78
C CYS A 102 11.63 -5.07 -5.00
N ILE A 103 10.79 -4.11 -5.37
CA ILE A 103 11.11 -2.69 -5.42
C ILE A 103 10.21 -1.99 -4.41
N ALA A 104 10.80 -1.24 -3.47
CA ALA A 104 10.04 -0.43 -2.54
C ALA A 104 10.17 1.06 -2.90
N CYS A 105 9.04 1.74 -2.93
CA CYS A 105 8.93 3.17 -3.19
C CYS A 105 8.20 3.85 -2.04
N GLY A 106 8.71 4.98 -1.58
CA GLY A 106 8.05 5.86 -0.61
C GLY A 106 7.43 7.06 -1.30
N ALA A 107 6.27 7.49 -0.80
CA ALA A 107 5.67 8.75 -1.22
C ALA A 107 6.65 9.92 -0.95
N PRO A 108 6.65 10.95 -1.82
CA PRO A 108 7.44 12.14 -1.58
C PRO A 108 6.97 12.89 -0.32
N ALA A 109 7.84 13.73 0.24
CA ALA A 109 7.48 14.56 1.39
C ALA A 109 6.47 15.68 1.05
N THR A 110 6.27 15.97 -0.24
CA THR A 110 5.38 17.02 -0.74
C THR A 110 4.59 16.52 -1.95
N ASP A 111 3.31 16.84 -2.02
CA ASP A 111 2.39 16.35 -3.06
C ASP A 111 2.67 16.90 -4.47
N ASP A 112 3.42 18.01 -4.59
CA ASP A 112 3.80 18.62 -5.87
C ASP A 112 5.01 17.94 -6.54
N SER A 113 5.57 16.90 -5.92
CA SER A 113 6.73 16.18 -6.47
C SER A 113 6.31 15.11 -7.47
N ASN A 114 6.83 15.20 -8.69
CA ASN A 114 6.74 14.13 -9.71
C ASN A 114 7.71 12.96 -9.44
N GLU A 115 8.44 12.99 -8.33
CA GLU A 115 9.43 11.98 -7.96
C GLU A 115 9.00 11.22 -6.71
N VAL A 116 9.21 9.90 -6.76
CA VAL A 116 9.09 9.01 -5.60
C VAL A 116 10.46 8.52 -5.15
N ILE A 117 10.58 8.28 -3.84
CA ILE A 117 11.80 7.80 -3.20
C ILE A 117 11.91 6.31 -3.47
N VAL A 118 12.98 5.87 -4.13
CA VAL A 118 13.25 4.43 -4.33
C VAL A 118 14.22 3.96 -3.26
N PHE A 119 13.83 2.96 -2.48
CA PHE A 119 14.69 2.39 -1.46
C PHE A 119 15.73 1.45 -2.08
N LYS A 120 16.87 1.28 -1.39
CA LYS A 120 17.87 0.28 -1.77
C LYS A 120 17.26 -1.12 -1.76
N ALA A 121 17.73 -2.00 -2.63
CA ALA A 121 17.21 -3.37 -2.73
C ALA A 121 17.26 -4.14 -1.40
N SER A 122 18.32 -3.97 -0.61
CA SER A 122 18.41 -4.60 0.72
C SER A 122 17.35 -4.08 1.69
N THR A 123 17.04 -2.79 1.65
CA THR A 123 15.99 -2.17 2.45
C THR A 123 14.61 -2.64 2.00
N ALA A 124 14.36 -2.69 0.69
CA ALA A 124 13.12 -3.21 0.13
C ALA A 124 12.86 -4.66 0.56
N LYS A 125 13.88 -5.53 0.51
CA LYS A 125 13.80 -6.92 0.97
C LYS A 125 13.49 -7.02 2.47
N ALA A 126 14.12 -6.18 3.29
CA ALA A 126 13.84 -6.13 4.72
C ALA A 126 12.39 -5.67 5.00
N MET A 127 11.90 -4.66 4.27
CA MET A 127 10.51 -4.19 4.38
C MET A 127 9.51 -5.27 3.96
N ALA A 128 9.74 -5.95 2.84
CA ALA A 128 8.90 -7.05 2.36
C ALA A 128 8.83 -8.18 3.40
N LYS A 129 9.98 -8.56 3.98
CA LYS A 129 10.03 -9.55 5.05
C LYS A 129 9.19 -9.12 6.27
N SER A 130 9.38 -7.89 6.75
CA SER A 130 8.60 -7.37 7.89
C SER A 130 7.10 -7.33 7.59
N PHE A 131 6.71 -6.98 6.36
CA PHE A 131 5.32 -7.00 5.91
C PHE A 131 4.73 -8.40 6.04
N VAL A 132 5.42 -9.43 5.49
CA VAL A 132 4.98 -10.83 5.57
C VAL A 132 4.92 -11.32 7.01
N ASP A 133 5.91 -10.99 7.84
CA ASP A 133 5.97 -11.42 9.23
C ASP A 133 4.78 -10.86 10.03
N LEU A 134 4.44 -9.57 9.84
CA LEU A 134 3.24 -8.96 10.42
C LEU A 134 1.98 -9.61 9.86
N TRP A 135 1.87 -9.75 8.55
CA TRP A 135 0.69 -10.34 7.92
C TRP A 135 0.40 -11.75 8.44
N LYS A 136 1.41 -12.63 8.46
CA LYS A 136 1.29 -13.99 8.99
C LYS A 136 0.95 -14.02 10.48
N LYS A 137 1.48 -13.07 11.28
CA LYS A 137 1.19 -12.99 12.72
C LYS A 137 -0.32 -12.83 12.98
N TYR A 138 -0.98 -11.94 12.23
CA TYR A 138 -2.40 -11.61 12.47
C TYR A 138 -3.37 -12.38 11.58
N MET A 139 -3.06 -12.51 10.29
CA MET A 139 -3.95 -13.12 9.30
C MET A 139 -3.75 -14.63 9.15
N ARG A 140 -2.64 -15.19 9.66
CA ARG A 140 -2.28 -16.63 9.59
C ARG A 140 -2.16 -17.20 8.17
N VAL A 141 -2.09 -16.34 7.16
CA VAL A 141 -1.89 -16.68 5.76
C VAL A 141 -0.73 -15.87 5.19
N HIS A 142 -0.25 -16.24 4.00
CA HIS A 142 0.63 -15.35 3.24
C HIS A 142 -0.21 -14.20 2.66
N PRO A 143 0.32 -12.96 2.63
CA PRO A 143 -0.31 -11.87 1.88
C PRO A 143 -0.46 -12.22 0.40
#